data_AF-A0A929V9U8-F1
#
_entry.id   AF-A0A929V9U8-F1
#
_cell.length_a   1.000
_cell.length_b   1.000
_cell.length_c   1.000
_cell.angle_alpha   90.00
_cell.angle_beta   90.00
_cell.angle_gamma   90.00
#
_symmetry.space_group_name_H-M   'P 1'
#
loop_
_entity.id
_entity.type
_entity.pdbx_description
1 polymer ?
#
loop_
_entity_poly.entity_id
_entity_poly.type
_entity_poly.pdbx_seq_one_letter_code
_entity_poly.pdbx_strand_id
1 'polypeptide(L)'
;RYAQALQVLQDGAFGEPDLIAIMYDGTDYLTGAPPFANQNDSDPVTFAGALNLGLSALKEKWPKATIVVLSMPYCLSRNADGTYGDGDTENLGNGKLPVYWTKEHDVCEMQGVSFIDNYYGLISYDNYKEYLTDHIHLKDEAREKIASHFASAILGEKETAQ
;
A
#
# COMPACT_ATOMS: atom_id res chain seq x y z
N ARG A 1 -16.97 -7.34 -3.40
CA ARG A 1 -16.32 -6.12 -2.86
C ARG A 1 -15.54 -5.40 -3.96
N TYR A 2 -14.56 -6.03 -4.61
CA TYR A 2 -13.76 -5.39 -5.70
C TYR A 2 -14.58 -4.91 -6.91
N ALA A 3 -15.58 -5.67 -7.37
CA ALA A 3 -16.42 -5.26 -8.52
C ALA A 3 -17.24 -3.98 -8.26
N GLN A 4 -17.71 -3.77 -7.02
CA GLN A 4 -18.42 -2.54 -6.64
C GLN A 4 -17.46 -1.34 -6.58
N ALA A 5 -16.27 -1.52 -6.00
CA ALA A 5 -15.26 -0.47 -5.96
C ALA A 5 -14.82 -0.06 -7.38
N LEU A 6 -14.61 -1.04 -8.27
CA LEU A 6 -14.28 -0.80 -9.68
C LEU A 6 -15.40 -0.06 -10.40
N GLN A 7 -16.65 -0.49 -10.23
CA GLN A 7 -17.81 0.16 -10.84
C GLN A 7 -17.90 1.63 -10.41
N VAL A 8 -17.72 1.90 -9.11
CA VAL A 8 -17.72 3.27 -8.56
C VAL A 8 -16.61 4.13 -9.17
N LEU A 9 -15.40 3.58 -9.35
CA LEU A 9 -14.28 4.27 -10.01
C LEU A 9 -14.56 4.54 -11.49
N GLN A 10 -15.16 3.58 -12.20
CA GLN A 10 -15.50 3.71 -13.63
C GLN A 10 -16.60 4.75 -13.85
N ASP A 11 -17.67 4.67 -13.06
CA ASP A 11 -18.83 5.54 -13.13
C ASP A 11 -18.52 6.97 -12.67
N GLY A 12 -17.39 7.18 -11.97
CA GLY A 12 -17.00 8.48 -11.46
C GLY A 12 -18.00 9.03 -10.44
N ALA A 13 -18.59 8.16 -9.62
CA ALA A 13 -19.67 8.53 -8.69
C ALA A 13 -19.27 9.62 -7.67
N PHE A 14 -17.97 9.87 -7.52
CA PHE A 14 -17.40 10.90 -6.65
C PHE A 14 -17.11 12.24 -7.36
N GLY A 15 -17.40 12.38 -8.65
CA GLY A 15 -17.09 13.58 -9.43
C GLY A 15 -15.61 13.71 -9.81
N GLU A 16 -15.08 14.93 -9.74
CA GLU A 16 -13.66 15.23 -9.94
C GLU A 16 -12.99 15.44 -8.57
N PRO A 17 -12.25 14.46 -8.03
CA PRO A 17 -11.60 14.59 -6.73
C PRO A 17 -10.38 15.52 -6.80
N ASP A 18 -10.16 16.30 -5.74
CA ASP A 18 -8.92 17.07 -5.56
C ASP A 18 -7.76 16.19 -5.07
N LEU A 19 -8.06 15.13 -4.32
CA LEU A 19 -7.09 14.19 -3.76
C LEU A 19 -7.60 12.75 -3.84
N ILE A 20 -6.69 11.83 -4.16
CA ILE A 20 -6.92 10.38 -4.15
C ILE A 20 -5.85 9.73 -3.26
N ALA A 21 -6.29 9.05 -2.21
CA ALA A 21 -5.43 8.24 -1.35
C ALA A 21 -5.60 6.76 -1.71
N ILE A 22 -4.48 6.08 -1.97
CA ILE A 22 -4.42 4.64 -2.24
C ILE A 22 -3.63 4.01 -1.11
N MET A 23 -4.24 3.12 -0.33
CA MET A 23 -3.57 2.45 0.76
C MET A 23 -3.46 0.96 0.46
N TYR A 24 -2.23 0.45 0.49
CA TYR A 24 -1.96 -0.97 0.34
C TYR A 24 -2.03 -1.71 1.67
N ASP A 25 -2.24 -3.02 1.57
CA ASP A 25 -1.98 -3.99 2.62
C ASP A 25 -0.96 -5.03 2.13
N GLY A 26 -0.64 -6.02 2.96
CA GLY A 26 0.32 -7.07 2.62
C GLY A 26 -0.19 -8.14 1.65
N THR A 27 -1.37 -8.01 1.06
CA THR A 27 -2.04 -9.12 0.34
C THR A 27 -1.24 -9.62 -0.86
N ASP A 28 -0.64 -8.75 -1.68
CA ASP A 28 0.17 -9.15 -2.83
C ASP A 28 1.36 -10.02 -2.41
N TYR A 29 2.04 -9.66 -1.31
CA TYR A 29 3.09 -10.47 -0.72
C TYR A 29 2.55 -11.83 -0.26
N LEU A 30 1.48 -11.83 0.55
CA LEU A 30 0.93 -13.03 1.18
C LEU A 30 0.30 -14.02 0.19
N THR A 31 -0.16 -13.51 -0.96
CA THR A 31 -0.71 -14.33 -2.05
C THR A 31 0.35 -14.72 -3.09
N GLY A 32 1.57 -14.22 -2.94
CA GLY A 32 2.70 -14.54 -3.82
C GLY A 32 2.59 -13.92 -5.20
N ALA A 33 1.96 -12.74 -5.35
CA ALA A 33 1.99 -12.00 -6.61
C ALA A 33 3.43 -11.62 -6.97
N PRO A 34 3.89 -11.77 -8.23
CA PRO A 34 5.24 -11.35 -8.59
C PRO A 34 5.41 -9.83 -8.35
N PRO A 35 6.46 -9.36 -7.64
CA PRO A 35 6.59 -7.95 -7.29
C PRO A 35 6.82 -7.05 -8.52
N PHE A 36 7.52 -7.55 -9.54
CA PHE A 36 7.83 -6.83 -10.78
C PHE A 36 8.21 -7.80 -11.91
N ALA A 37 8.26 -7.29 -13.15
CA ALA A 37 8.76 -8.01 -14.31
C ALA A 37 10.01 -7.31 -14.88
N ASN A 38 11.08 -8.06 -15.17
CA ASN A 38 12.37 -7.51 -15.62
C ASN A 38 12.33 -6.71 -16.93
N GLN A 39 11.27 -6.88 -17.74
CA GLN A 39 11.19 -6.32 -19.10
C GLN A 39 9.93 -5.49 -19.34
N ASN A 40 9.00 -5.47 -18.38
CA ASN A 40 7.71 -4.81 -18.54
C ASN A 40 7.21 -4.24 -17.21
N ASP A 41 7.52 -2.97 -16.96
CA ASP A 41 7.07 -2.23 -15.77
C ASP A 41 5.55 -1.95 -15.76
N SER A 42 4.83 -2.39 -16.80
CA SER A 42 3.37 -2.28 -16.93
C SER A 42 2.70 -3.65 -17.09
N ASP A 43 3.31 -4.73 -16.58
CA ASP A 43 2.67 -6.04 -16.56
C ASP A 43 1.59 -6.10 -15.45
N PRO A 44 0.29 -6.15 -15.77
CA PRO A 44 -0.79 -6.13 -14.79
C PRO A 44 -0.84 -7.37 -13.91
N VAL A 45 -0.10 -8.44 -14.22
CA VAL A 45 0.03 -9.63 -13.37
C VAL A 45 0.98 -9.38 -12.20
N THR A 46 1.85 -8.37 -12.31
CA THR A 46 2.80 -8.01 -11.27
C THR A 46 2.26 -6.90 -10.38
N PHE A 47 2.66 -6.89 -9.11
CA PHE A 47 2.32 -5.84 -8.16
C PHE A 47 2.68 -4.44 -8.68
N ALA A 48 3.95 -4.25 -9.07
CA ALA A 48 4.44 -2.97 -9.58
C ALA A 48 3.71 -2.54 -10.87
N GLY A 49 3.50 -3.47 -11.81
CA GLY A 49 2.84 -3.17 -13.07
C GLY A 49 1.36 -2.83 -12.90
N ALA A 50 0.65 -3.53 -12.00
CA ALA A 50 -0.74 -3.21 -11.66
C ALA A 50 -0.86 -1.81 -11.03
N LEU A 51 0.03 -1.46 -10.08
CA LEU A 51 0.08 -0.13 -9.50
C LEU A 51 0.37 0.94 -10.57
N ASN A 52 1.38 0.71 -11.41
CA ASN A 52 1.79 1.65 -12.45
C ASN A 52 0.66 1.94 -13.45
N LEU A 53 -0.04 0.90 -13.90
CA LEU A 53 -1.21 1.02 -14.77
C LEU A 53 -2.37 1.74 -14.07
N GLY A 54 -2.63 1.40 -12.81
CA GLY A 54 -3.67 2.04 -12.00
C GLY A 54 -3.44 3.54 -11.83
N LEU A 55 -2.22 3.94 -11.46
CA LEU A 55 -1.83 5.35 -11.33
C LEU A 55 -1.94 6.09 -12.67
N SER A 56 -1.52 5.46 -13.77
CA SER A 56 -1.64 6.04 -15.11
C SER A 56 -3.11 6.29 -15.46
N ALA A 57 -3.99 5.33 -15.22
CA ALA A 57 -5.42 5.47 -15.47
C ALA A 57 -6.08 6.55 -14.60
N LEU A 58 -5.68 6.66 -13.33
CA LEU A 58 -6.19 7.71 -12.42
C LEU A 58 -5.74 9.11 -12.87
N LYS A 59 -4.47 9.27 -13.28
CA LYS A 59 -3.95 10.53 -13.82
C LYS A 59 -4.61 10.94 -15.13
N GLU A 60 -4.92 9.98 -16.00
CA GLU A 60 -5.66 10.25 -17.24
C GLU A 60 -7.10 10.69 -16.95
N LYS A 61 -7.79 9.98 -16.05
CA LYS A 61 -9.18 10.28 -15.68
C LYS A 61 -9.31 11.60 -14.92
N TRP A 62 -8.40 11.88 -13.99
CA TRP A 62 -8.43 13.02 -13.08
C TRP A 62 -7.07 13.74 -13.02
N PRO A 63 -6.69 14.47 -14.09
CA PRO A 63 -5.34 15.04 -14.22
C PRO A 63 -5.01 16.16 -13.22
N LYS A 64 -6.00 16.66 -12.49
CA LYS A 64 -5.82 17.67 -11.44
C LYS A 64 -5.74 17.08 -10.03
N ALA A 65 -6.09 15.80 -9.86
CA ALA A 65 -6.09 15.17 -8.55
C ALA A 65 -4.66 14.98 -8.06
N THR A 66 -4.42 15.31 -6.79
CA THR A 66 -3.21 14.91 -6.08
C THR A 66 -3.34 13.44 -5.70
N ILE A 67 -2.42 12.58 -6.15
CA ILE A 67 -2.45 11.16 -5.81
C ILE A 67 -1.39 10.90 -4.74
N VAL A 68 -1.79 10.22 -3.67
CA VAL A 68 -0.93 9.82 -2.56
C VAL A 68 -1.08 8.32 -2.34
N VAL A 69 0.03 7.61 -2.39
CA VAL A 69 0.11 6.18 -2.09
C VAL A 69 0.63 6.01 -0.66
N LEU A 70 -0.07 5.19 0.11
CA LEU A 70 0.28 4.83 1.48
C LEU A 70 0.69 3.37 1.46
N SER A 71 1.95 3.11 1.84
CA SER A 71 2.51 1.76 1.75
C SER A 71 1.80 0.76 2.64
N MET A 72 1.97 -0.52 2.31
CA MET A 72 1.54 -1.60 3.19
C MET A 72 2.22 -1.50 4.58
N PRO A 73 1.50 -1.75 5.68
CA PRO A 73 2.12 -1.96 6.99
C PRO A 73 2.77 -3.36 7.07
N TYR A 74 3.53 -3.61 8.14
CA TYR A 74 4.08 -4.94 8.42
C TYR A 74 2.99 -6.02 8.47
N CYS A 75 3.31 -7.22 7.97
CA CYS A 75 2.44 -8.40 8.05
C CYS A 75 3.27 -9.68 8.25
N LEU A 76 2.61 -10.75 8.71
CA LEU A 76 3.21 -12.08 8.81
C LEU A 76 2.56 -13.04 7.83
N SER A 77 3.39 -13.90 7.24
CA SER A 77 2.91 -15.02 6.45
C SER A 77 2.40 -16.14 7.34
N ARG A 78 1.49 -16.97 6.81
CA ARG A 78 1.02 -18.17 7.49
C ARG A 78 1.58 -19.40 6.79
N ASN A 79 2.41 -20.15 7.51
CA ASN A 79 3.03 -21.36 7.02
C ASN A 79 2.07 -22.56 7.04
N ALA A 80 2.39 -23.58 6.24
CA ALA A 80 1.57 -24.78 6.10
C ALA A 80 1.42 -25.58 7.42
N ASP A 81 2.40 -25.45 8.32
CA ASP A 81 2.38 -26.06 9.66
C ASP A 81 1.59 -25.25 10.69
N GLY A 82 1.01 -24.11 10.28
CA GLY A 82 0.25 -23.21 11.14
C GLY A 82 1.10 -22.22 11.93
N THR A 83 2.42 -22.21 11.74
CA THR A 83 3.30 -21.17 12.29
C THR A 83 3.19 -19.88 11.46
N TYR A 84 3.68 -18.78 12.03
CA TYR A 84 3.77 -17.50 11.33
C TYR A 84 5.22 -17.20 11.01
N GLY A 85 5.47 -16.76 9.79
CA GLY A 85 6.79 -16.31 9.40
C GLY A 85 6.82 -14.81 9.15
N ASP A 86 8.01 -14.26 9.37
CA ASP A 86 8.26 -12.84 9.47
C ASP A 86 8.40 -12.22 8.08
N GLY A 87 7.57 -11.21 7.76
CA GLY A 87 7.56 -10.53 6.47
C GLY A 87 8.92 -9.94 6.06
N ASP A 88 9.73 -9.52 7.03
CA ASP A 88 11.06 -8.93 6.79
C ASP A 88 12.05 -9.98 6.25
N THR A 89 11.86 -11.25 6.62
CA THR A 89 12.86 -12.29 6.42
C THR A 89 12.38 -13.45 5.54
N GLU A 90 11.08 -13.72 5.51
CA GLU A 90 10.50 -14.88 4.83
C GLU A 90 10.17 -14.57 3.36
N ASN A 91 10.64 -15.46 2.48
CA ASN A 91 10.41 -15.39 1.05
C ASN A 91 9.37 -16.43 0.64
N LEU A 92 8.22 -15.97 0.14
CA LEU A 92 7.09 -16.82 -0.29
C LEU A 92 7.19 -17.27 -1.76
N GLY A 93 8.36 -17.08 -2.39
CA GLY A 93 8.67 -17.51 -3.75
C GLY A 93 9.08 -16.36 -4.67
N ASN A 94 8.54 -15.16 -4.43
CA ASN A 94 8.73 -13.99 -5.29
C ASN A 94 9.47 -12.82 -4.61
N GLY A 95 9.96 -13.02 -3.40
CA GLY A 95 10.62 -12.00 -2.60
C GLY A 95 10.04 -11.91 -1.19
N LYS A 96 10.69 -11.11 -0.36
CA LYS A 96 10.27 -10.77 1.00
C LYS A 96 9.42 -9.50 0.98
N LEU A 97 8.69 -9.19 2.04
CA LEU A 97 7.86 -7.99 2.13
C LEU A 97 8.62 -6.68 1.77
N PRO A 98 9.88 -6.47 2.19
CA PRO A 98 10.67 -5.29 1.78
C PRO A 98 10.83 -5.12 0.27
N VAL A 99 10.81 -6.21 -0.52
CA VAL A 99 10.90 -6.12 -1.99
C VAL A 99 9.65 -5.43 -2.56
N TYR A 100 8.47 -5.76 -2.03
CA TYR A 100 7.21 -5.14 -2.45
C TYR A 100 7.20 -3.66 -2.05
N TRP A 101 7.65 -3.33 -0.84
CA TRP A 101 7.77 -1.94 -0.39
C TRP A 101 8.67 -1.13 -1.33
N THR A 102 9.85 -1.66 -1.68
CA THR A 102 10.75 -1.00 -2.62
C THR A 102 10.09 -0.78 -3.97
N LYS A 103 9.35 -1.79 -4.47
CA LYS A 103 8.69 -1.66 -5.77
C LYS A 103 7.50 -0.70 -5.76
N GLU A 104 6.80 -0.59 -4.65
CA GLU A 104 5.75 0.41 -4.46
C GLU A 104 6.34 1.82 -4.51
N HIS A 105 7.42 2.04 -3.76
CA HIS A 105 8.16 3.30 -3.74
C HIS A 105 8.72 3.68 -5.13
N ASP A 106 9.40 2.74 -5.80
CA ASP A 106 9.98 2.95 -7.14
C ASP A 106 8.91 3.40 -8.16
N VAL A 107 7.71 2.78 -8.13
CA VAL A 107 6.61 3.15 -9.01
C VAL A 107 6.07 4.54 -8.67
N CYS A 108 5.96 4.88 -7.38
CA CYS A 108 5.53 6.20 -6.96
C CYS A 108 6.49 7.30 -7.43
N GLU A 109 7.80 7.08 -7.28
CA GLU A 109 8.84 7.98 -7.77
C GLU A 109 8.76 8.14 -9.29
N MET A 110 8.65 7.03 -10.03
CA MET A 110 8.54 7.04 -11.49
C MET A 110 7.30 7.78 -12.00
N GLN A 111 6.17 7.62 -11.30
CA GLN A 111 4.91 8.27 -11.65
C GLN A 111 4.80 9.72 -11.13
N GLY A 112 5.73 10.15 -10.28
CA GLY A 112 5.72 11.48 -9.66
C GLY A 112 4.53 11.70 -8.72
N VAL A 113 4.13 10.67 -7.98
CA VAL A 113 3.07 10.74 -6.96
C VAL A 113 3.67 10.68 -5.56
N SER A 114 2.96 11.19 -4.56
CA SER A 114 3.45 11.17 -3.17
C SER A 114 3.39 9.75 -2.60
N PHE A 115 4.39 9.41 -1.79
CA PHE A 115 4.48 8.13 -1.07
C PHE A 115 4.59 8.39 0.43
N ILE A 116 3.75 7.72 1.22
CA ILE A 116 3.73 7.77 2.68
C ILE A 116 4.04 6.37 3.20
N ASP A 117 5.10 6.28 4.01
CA ASP A 117 5.61 4.99 4.48
C ASP A 117 4.98 4.56 5.81
N ASN A 118 4.06 3.59 5.75
CA ASN A 118 3.48 2.97 6.94
C ASN A 118 4.30 1.78 7.45
N TYR A 119 5.22 1.24 6.65
CA TYR A 119 5.97 0.03 6.97
C TYR A 119 7.11 0.32 7.92
N TYR A 120 8.09 1.12 7.50
CA TYR A 120 9.19 1.53 8.37
C TYR A 120 8.80 2.71 9.26
N GLY A 121 7.79 3.50 8.86
CA GLY A 121 7.39 4.71 9.57
C GLY A 121 6.41 4.50 10.73
N LEU A 122 5.61 3.43 10.73
CA LEU A 122 4.47 3.31 11.66
C LEU A 122 4.31 1.92 12.29
N ILE A 123 4.11 0.89 11.47
CA ILE A 123 3.78 -0.47 11.91
C ILE A 123 4.83 -1.43 11.35
N SER A 124 5.76 -1.80 12.22
CA SER A 124 6.95 -2.60 11.90
C SER A 124 6.97 -3.90 12.71
N TYR A 125 8.02 -4.71 12.51
CA TYR A 125 8.27 -5.92 13.29
C TYR A 125 8.25 -5.68 14.81
N ASP A 126 8.68 -4.51 15.27
CA ASP A 126 8.81 -4.23 16.70
C ASP A 126 7.48 -4.03 17.41
N ASN A 127 6.44 -3.58 16.69
CA ASN A 127 5.18 -3.14 17.30
C ASN A 127 3.92 -3.80 16.70
N TYR A 128 4.02 -4.67 15.69
CA TYR A 128 2.86 -5.21 14.98
C TYR A 128 1.81 -5.88 15.89
N LYS A 129 2.23 -6.49 17.02
CA LYS A 129 1.31 -7.15 17.97
C LYS A 129 0.31 -6.17 18.60
N GLU A 130 0.72 -4.93 18.74
CA GLU A 130 -0.12 -3.85 19.27
C GLU A 130 -1.12 -3.39 18.21
N TYR A 131 -0.78 -3.47 16.92
CA TYR A 131 -1.50 -2.80 15.84
C TYR A 131 -2.23 -3.73 14.86
N LEU A 132 -1.99 -5.04 14.87
CA LEU A 132 -2.64 -6.01 13.98
C LEU A 132 -3.64 -6.93 14.72
N THR A 133 -4.75 -7.23 14.07
CA THR A 133 -5.80 -8.15 14.57
C THR A 133 -5.52 -9.61 14.24
N ASP A 134 -5.04 -9.89 13.03
CA ASP A 134 -4.83 -11.24 12.50
C ASP A 134 -3.60 -11.33 11.60
N HIS A 135 -2.55 -10.61 11.98
CA HIS A 135 -1.23 -10.61 11.32
C HIS A 135 -1.18 -9.89 9.97
N ILE A 136 -2.29 -9.32 9.49
CA ILE A 136 -2.32 -8.40 8.34
C ILE A 136 -3.28 -7.23 8.56
N HIS A 137 -4.46 -7.45 9.17
CA HIS A 137 -5.47 -6.39 9.28
C HIS A 137 -5.23 -5.51 10.50
N LEU A 138 -5.37 -4.20 10.29
CA LEU A 138 -5.19 -3.17 11.30
C LEU A 138 -6.28 -3.18 12.38
N LYS A 139 -5.87 -3.02 13.64
CA LYS A 139 -6.74 -2.62 14.75
C LYS A 139 -7.18 -1.16 14.60
N ASP A 140 -8.18 -0.77 15.37
CA ASP A 140 -8.73 0.59 15.29
C ASP A 140 -7.71 1.66 15.67
N GLU A 141 -6.88 1.42 16.70
CA GLU A 141 -5.80 2.33 17.11
C GLU A 141 -4.76 2.51 16.00
N ALA A 142 -4.49 1.45 15.23
CA ALA A 142 -3.55 1.49 14.11
C ALA A 142 -4.11 2.31 12.93
N ARG A 143 -5.41 2.18 12.66
CA ARG A 143 -6.11 2.96 11.62
C ARG A 143 -6.12 4.44 11.96
N GLU A 144 -6.36 4.78 13.22
CA GLU A 144 -6.29 6.17 13.69
C GLU A 144 -4.88 6.74 13.50
N LYS A 145 -3.85 5.97 13.86
CA LYS A 145 -2.45 6.39 13.69
C LYS A 145 -2.07 6.63 12.23
N ILE A 146 -2.48 5.73 11.32
CA ILE A 146 -2.24 5.91 9.87
C ILE A 146 -3.03 7.12 9.33
N ALA A 147 -4.29 7.31 9.75
CA ALA A 147 -5.09 8.45 9.34
C ALA A 147 -4.46 9.78 9.80
N SER A 148 -3.95 9.84 11.03
CA SER A 148 -3.23 11.00 11.56
C SER A 148 -1.92 11.25 10.82
N HIS A 149 -1.14 10.19 10.54
CA HIS A 149 0.09 10.32 9.77
C HIS A 149 -0.16 10.85 8.34
N PHE A 150 -1.19 10.33 7.68
CA PHE A 150 -1.66 10.83 6.39
C PHE A 150 -2.07 12.30 6.48
N ALA A 151 -2.92 12.67 7.44
CA ALA A 151 -3.36 14.05 7.62
C ALA A 151 -2.18 15.00 7.86
N SER A 152 -1.24 14.65 8.74
CA SER A 152 -0.04 15.45 9.01
C SER A 152 0.84 15.60 7.76
N ALA A 153 1.02 14.54 6.98
CA ALA A 153 1.82 14.59 5.75
C ALA A 153 1.21 15.51 4.68
N ILE A 154 -0.12 15.55 4.57
CA ILE A 154 -0.83 16.36 3.57
C ILE A 154 -1.06 17.81 4.03
N LEU A 155 -1.42 18.01 5.30
CA LEU A 155 -1.78 19.33 5.84
C LEU A 155 -0.58 20.12 6.37
N GLY A 156 0.58 19.48 6.55
CA GLY A 156 1.79 20.11 7.07
C GLY A 156 1.72 20.45 8.56
N GLU A 157 0.74 19.90 9.30
CA GLU A 157 0.65 20.07 10.74
C GLU A 157 1.71 19.20 11.43
N LYS A 158 2.73 19.86 12.01
CA LYS A 158 3.63 19.23 12.97
C LYS A 158 2.79 18.85 14.19
N GLU A 159 2.80 17.56 14.54
CA GLU A 159 2.31 17.10 15.85
C GLU A 159 2.89 18.03 16.94
N THR A 160 1.99 18.73 17.63
CA THR A 160 2.34 19.35 18.91
C THR A 160 2.34 18.22 19.92
N ALA A 161 3.53 17.66 20.16
CA ALA A 161 3.73 16.72 21.25
C ALA A 161 3.27 17.39 22.55
N GLN A 162 2.27 16.80 23.20
CA GLN A 162 1.78 17.18 24.52
C GLN A 162 2.34 16.23 25.57
#